data_AF-A0A940X7M1-F1
#
_entry.id   AF-A0A940X7M1-F1
#
_cell.length_a   1.000
_cell.length_b   1.000
_cell.length_c   1.000
_cell.angle_alpha   90.00
_cell.angle_beta   90.00
_cell.angle_gamma   90.00
#
_symmetry.space_group_name_H-M   'P 1'
#
loop_
_entity.id
_entity.type
_entity.pdbx_description
1 polymer ?
#
loop_
_entity_poly.entity_id
_entity_poly.type
_entity_poly.pdbx_seq_one_letter_code
_entity_poly.pdbx_strand_id
1 'polypeptide(L)'
;MDNLFRTHLEKIITLINDEFEYLMPHFSLMDFKRRDFLIRKGEKVTYLFWVLSGIVKLEYEDETGKQHLIGFAMEDWWEVDFHAFFNQNSATIAPKLLKILKSFV
;
A
#
# COMPACT_ATOMS: atom_id res chain seq x y z
N MET A 1 15.80 1.11 -3.14
CA MET A 1 14.63 0.79 -2.27
C MET A 1 15.09 0.72 -0.82
N ASP A 2 16.09 -0.09 -0.52
CA ASP A 2 16.59 -0.37 0.83
C ASP A 2 16.95 0.90 1.61
N ASN A 3 17.75 1.81 1.04
CA ASN A 3 18.11 3.06 1.72
C ASN A 3 16.91 3.97 2.04
N LEU A 4 15.92 4.05 1.14
CA LEU A 4 14.70 4.82 1.36
C LEU A 4 13.85 4.20 2.47
N PHE A 5 13.69 2.86 2.44
CA PHE A 5 12.91 2.15 3.42
C PHE A 5 13.55 2.22 4.82
N ARG A 6 14.87 2.06 4.90
CA ARG A 6 15.63 2.25 6.14
C ARG A 6 15.43 3.66 6.70
N THR A 7 15.63 4.68 5.87
CA THR A 7 15.46 6.08 6.25
C THR A 7 14.03 6.34 6.76
N HIS A 8 13.01 5.73 6.13
CA HIS A 8 11.63 5.85 6.58
C HIS A 8 11.39 5.24 7.96
N LEU A 9 11.88 4.03 8.20
CA LEU A 9 11.75 3.36 9.50
C LEU A 9 12.53 4.09 10.60
N GLU A 10 13.72 4.59 10.29
CA GLU A 10 14.60 5.29 11.23
C GLU A 10 14.04 6.65 11.70
N LYS A 11 13.02 7.19 11.03
CA LYS A 11 12.25 8.34 11.55
C LYS A 11 11.44 8.00 12.81
N ILE A 12 11.14 6.72 13.04
CA ILE A 12 10.19 6.26 14.06
C ILE A 12 10.88 5.36 15.10
N ILE A 13 11.80 4.51 14.66
CA ILE A 13 12.49 3.53 15.51
C ILE A 13 14.00 3.57 15.29
N THR A 14 14.78 3.20 16.30
CA THR A 14 16.20 2.91 16.09
C THR A 14 16.33 1.49 15.53
N LEU A 15 17.12 1.31 14.48
CA LEU A 15 17.26 0.03 13.78
C LEU A 15 18.73 -0.35 13.64
N ILE A 16 19.12 -1.52 14.13
CA ILE A 16 20.46 -2.05 13.87
C ILE A 16 20.51 -2.80 12.53
N ASN A 17 21.72 -3.02 12.00
CA ASN A 17 21.90 -3.64 10.68
C ASN A 17 21.25 -5.04 10.60
N ASP A 18 21.45 -5.87 11.61
CA ASP A 18 20.93 -7.25 11.63
C ASP A 18 19.39 -7.28 11.59
N GLU A 19 18.72 -6.33 12.25
CA GLU A 19 17.26 -6.20 12.21
C GLU A 19 16.78 -5.79 10.82
N PHE A 20 17.49 -4.87 10.17
CA PHE A 20 17.18 -4.44 8.81
C PHE A 20 17.36 -5.58 7.80
N GLU A 21 18.45 -6.32 7.91
CA GLU A 21 18.74 -7.49 7.07
C GLU A 21 17.71 -8.59 7.26
N TYR A 22 17.22 -8.79 8.50
CA TYR A 22 16.12 -9.72 8.79
C TYR A 22 14.79 -9.27 8.16
N LEU A 23 14.49 -7.97 8.16
CA LEU A 23 13.23 -7.45 7.62
C LEU A 23 13.16 -7.53 6.10
N MET A 24 14.27 -7.28 5.39
CA MET A 24 14.28 -7.06 3.94
C MET A 24 13.62 -8.16 3.09
N PRO A 25 13.84 -9.46 3.38
CA PRO A 25 13.23 -10.55 2.62
C PRO A 25 11.70 -10.58 2.65
N HIS A 26 11.06 -9.90 3.60
CA HIS A 26 9.61 -9.82 3.73
C HIS A 26 8.98 -8.71 2.89
N PHE A 27 9.79 -7.85 2.27
CA PHE A 27 9.35 -6.76 1.42
C PHE A 27 9.71 -7.02 -0.04
N SER A 28 8.85 -6.57 -0.93
CA SER A 28 9.09 -6.66 -2.37
C SER A 28 8.61 -5.39 -3.03
N LEU A 29 9.42 -4.86 -3.95
CA LEU A 29 9.04 -3.71 -4.76
C LEU A 29 7.98 -4.15 -5.77
N MET A 30 6.89 -3.40 -5.86
CA MET A 30 5.83 -3.63 -6.83
C MET A 30 5.57 -2.37 -7.64
N ASP A 31 5.53 -2.51 -8.95
CA ASP A 31 5.21 -1.43 -9.88
C ASP A 31 3.79 -1.60 -10.43
N PHE A 32 2.98 -0.54 -10.28
CA PHE A 32 1.60 -0.51 -10.75
C PHE A 32 1.44 0.53 -11.87
N LYS A 33 0.59 0.21 -12.86
CA LYS A 33 0.20 1.17 -13.89
C LYS A 33 -0.93 2.06 -13.40
N ARG A 34 -1.11 3.20 -14.06
CA ARG A 34 -2.17 4.15 -13.74
C ARG A 34 -3.51 3.43 -13.91
N ARG A 35 -4.37 3.53 -12.90
CA ARG A 35 -5.67 2.86 -12.80
C ARG A 35 -5.62 1.37 -12.46
N ASP A 36 -4.46 0.80 -12.16
CA ASP A 36 -4.38 -0.53 -11.58
C ASP A 36 -4.93 -0.53 -10.16
N PHE A 37 -5.47 -1.68 -9.75
CA PHE A 37 -5.93 -1.94 -8.40
C PHE A 37 -4.80 -2.58 -7.61
N LEU A 38 -4.55 -2.06 -6.40
CA LEU A 38 -3.65 -2.71 -5.43
C LEU A 38 -4.36 -3.91 -4.81
N ILE A 39 -5.66 -3.76 -4.54
CA ILE A 39 -6.56 -4.80 -4.03
C ILE A 39 -7.87 -4.66 -4.80
N ARG A 40 -8.41 -5.76 -5.33
CA ARG A 40 -9.75 -5.76 -5.91
C ARG A 40 -10.79 -6.18 -4.88
N LYS A 41 -11.99 -5.63 -4.98
CA LYS A 41 -13.15 -6.03 -4.16
C LYS A 41 -13.32 -7.55 -4.23
N GLY A 42 -13.51 -8.18 -3.08
CA GLY A 42 -13.66 -9.64 -2.97
C GLY A 42 -12.34 -10.44 -2.94
N GLU A 43 -11.18 -9.82 -3.18
CA GLU A 43 -9.89 -10.50 -3.01
C GLU A 43 -9.49 -10.61 -1.54
N LYS A 44 -8.74 -11.65 -1.20
CA LYS A 44 -8.17 -11.78 0.14
C LYS A 44 -7.07 -10.73 0.33
N VAL A 45 -7.18 -9.93 1.38
CA VAL A 45 -6.21 -8.90 1.69
C VAL A 45 -5.06 -9.51 2.48
N THR A 46 -3.89 -9.61 1.84
CA THR A 46 -2.73 -10.34 2.38
C THR A 46 -1.47 -9.48 2.51
N TYR A 47 -1.45 -8.31 1.87
CA TYR A 47 -0.30 -7.42 1.83
C TYR A 47 -0.68 -6.04 2.36
N LEU A 48 0.26 -5.45 3.10
CA LEU A 48 0.27 -4.05 3.49
C LEU A 48 1.21 -3.30 2.54
N PHE A 49 0.76 -2.19 1.98
CA PHE A 49 1.53 -1.42 0.99
C PHE A 49 2.13 -0.17 1.63
N TRP A 50 3.34 0.19 1.23
CA TRP A 50 3.95 1.49 1.54
C TRP A 50 4.13 2.27 0.24
N VAL A 51 3.58 3.48 0.17
CA VAL A 51 3.57 4.30 -1.04
C VAL A 51 4.93 4.99 -1.20
N LEU A 52 5.80 4.37 -1.99
CA LEU A 52 7.11 4.92 -2.35
C LEU A 52 7.01 6.19 -3.21
N SER A 53 6.10 6.19 -4.19
CA SER A 53 5.80 7.40 -4.97
C SER A 53 4.41 7.32 -5.62
N GLY A 54 3.82 8.48 -5.90
CA GLY A 54 2.50 8.59 -6.52
C GLY A 54 1.37 8.79 -5.51
N ILE A 55 0.14 8.49 -5.93
CA ILE A 55 -1.07 8.67 -5.12
C ILE A 55 -2.06 7.53 -5.36
N VAL A 56 -2.52 6.95 -4.25
CA VAL A 56 -3.53 5.88 -4.25
C VAL A 56 -4.88 6.49 -3.88
N LYS A 57 -5.91 6.19 -4.65
CA LYS A 57 -7.31 6.51 -4.32
C LYS A 57 -7.95 5.32 -3.65
N LEU A 58 -8.58 5.56 -2.52
CA LEU A 58 -9.42 4.57 -1.87
C LEU A 58 -10.86 4.79 -2.29
N GLU A 59 -11.46 3.77 -2.88
CA GLU A 59 -12.87 3.76 -3.23
C GLU A 59 -13.54 2.46 -2.76
N TYR A 60 -14.82 2.53 -2.42
CA TYR A 60 -15.67 1.36 -2.27
C TYR A 60 -16.86 1.45 -3.20
N GLU A 61 -17.47 0.30 -3.48
CA GLU A 61 -18.65 0.20 -4.31
C GLU A 61 -19.83 -0.27 -3.44
N ASP A 62 -20.90 0.52 -3.42
CA ASP A 62 -22.11 0.20 -2.68
C ASP A 62 -22.97 -0.91 -3.34
N GLU A 63 -24.07 -1.27 -2.71
CA GLU A 63 -24.99 -2.31 -3.18
C GLU A 63 -25.65 -1.99 -4.53
N THR A 64 -25.66 -0.71 -4.94
CA THR A 64 -26.20 -0.25 -6.23
C THR A 64 -25.16 -0.25 -7.35
N GLY A 65 -23.91 -0.63 -7.03
CA GLY A 65 -22.78 -0.56 -7.96
C GLY A 65 -22.17 0.84 -8.09
N LYS A 66 -22.56 1.79 -7.23
CA LYS A 66 -22.03 3.16 -7.27
C LYS A 66 -20.71 3.22 -6.49
N GLN A 67 -19.71 3.86 -7.10
CA GLN A 67 -18.41 4.10 -6.47
C GLN A 67 -18.44 5.33 -5.56
N HIS A 68 -17.90 5.19 -4.36
CA HIS A 68 -17.74 6.25 -3.37
C HIS A 68 -16.26 6.44 -3.03
N LEU A 69 -15.81 7.70 -3.04
CA LEU A 69 -14.46 8.08 -2.64
C LEU A 69 -14.36 8.08 -1.12
N ILE A 70 -13.40 7.32 -0.58
CA ILE A 70 -13.06 7.33 0.84
C ILE A 70 -11.97 8.36 1.10
N GLY A 71 -10.93 8.38 0.26
CA GLY A 71 -9.80 9.26 0.45
C GLY A 71 -8.64 8.94 -0.48
N PHE A 72 -7.47 9.45 -0.12
CA PHE A 72 -6.23 9.24 -0.84
C PHE A 72 -5.08 8.91 0.12
N ALA A 73 -4.19 8.02 -0.30
CA ALA A 73 -2.91 7.79 0.35
C ALA A 73 -1.80 8.44 -0.48
N MET A 74 -0.99 9.23 0.20
CA MET A 74 0.13 9.99 -0.37
C MET A 74 1.44 9.21 -0.22
N GLU A 75 2.52 9.74 -0.78
CA GLU A 75 3.87 9.22 -0.56
C GLU A 75 4.21 9.17 0.94
N ASP A 76 5.06 8.21 1.31
CA ASP A 76 5.41 7.85 2.69
C ASP A 76 4.26 7.25 3.54
N TRP A 77 3.04 7.09 3.00
CA TRP A 77 1.92 6.49 3.74
C TRP A 77 1.86 4.97 3.57
N TRP A 78 1.36 4.30 4.61
CA TRP A 78 1.00 2.89 4.58
C TRP A 78 -0.49 2.74 4.21
N GLU A 79 -0.82 1.79 3.35
CA GLU A 79 -2.18 1.62 2.85
C GLU A 79 -2.57 0.15 2.69
N VAL A 80 -3.80 -0.17 3.08
CA VAL A 80 -4.45 -1.48 2.97
C VAL A 80 -5.94 -1.33 3.35
N ASP A 81 -6.82 -2.24 2.92
CA ASP A 81 -8.11 -2.40 3.60
C ASP A 81 -7.87 -2.99 4.99
N PHE A 82 -7.67 -2.13 5.99
CA PHE A 82 -7.29 -2.52 7.35
C PHE A 82 -8.30 -3.46 8.01
N HIS A 83 -9.60 -3.23 7.79
CA HIS A 83 -10.64 -4.08 8.33
C HIS A 83 -10.56 -5.49 7.73
N ALA A 84 -10.42 -5.60 6.41
CA ALA A 84 -10.27 -6.89 5.76
C ALA A 84 -8.95 -7.59 6.13
N PHE A 85 -7.85 -6.85 6.21
CA PHE A 85 -6.53 -7.36 6.54
C PHE A 85 -6.46 -7.98 7.95
N PHE A 86 -6.89 -7.25 8.99
CA PHE A 86 -6.81 -7.74 10.37
C PHE A 86 -7.81 -8.85 10.69
N ASN A 87 -8.98 -8.84 10.04
CA ASN A 87 -10.00 -9.87 10.23
C ASN A 87 -9.89 -11.04 9.25
N GLN A 88 -8.86 -11.06 8.39
CA GLN A 88 -8.67 -12.06 7.32
C GLN A 88 -9.88 -12.24 6.41
N ASN A 89 -10.61 -11.15 6.18
CA ASN A 89 -11.81 -11.10 5.35
C ASN A 89 -11.47 -10.72 3.90
N SER A 90 -12.48 -10.81 3.03
CA SER A 90 -12.38 -10.30 1.65
C SER A 90 -12.44 -8.78 1.63
N ALA A 91 -11.76 -8.17 0.66
CA ALA A 91 -11.67 -6.72 0.51
C ALA A 91 -13.06 -6.08 0.29
N THR A 92 -13.34 -5.06 1.08
CA THR A 92 -14.51 -4.19 0.98
C THR A 92 -14.18 -2.84 0.33
N ILE A 93 -12.90 -2.44 0.45
CA ILE A 93 -12.31 -1.27 -0.18
C ILE A 93 -11.40 -1.73 -1.33
N ALA A 94 -11.41 -0.99 -2.42
CA ALA A 94 -10.55 -1.23 -3.59
C ALA A 94 -9.59 -0.05 -3.79
N PRO A 95 -8.39 -0.06 -3.17
CA PRO A 95 -7.38 0.96 -3.40
C PRO A 95 -6.87 0.87 -4.85
N LYS A 96 -6.88 2.01 -5.53
CA LYS A 96 -6.60 2.13 -6.97
C LYS A 96 -5.60 3.24 -7.22
N LEU A 97 -4.60 2.98 -8.05
CA LEU A 97 -3.59 3.97 -8.38
C LEU A 97 -4.17 5.07 -9.28
N LEU A 98 -4.02 6.34 -8.89
CA LEU A 98 -4.49 7.47 -9.69
C LEU A 98 -3.42 8.11 -10.55
N LYS A 99 -2.19 8.21 -10.04
CA LYS A 99 -1.05 8.79 -10.76
C LYS A 99 0.22 8.01 -10.41
N ILE A 100 0.91 7.52 -11.44
CA ILE A 100 2.25 6.96 -11.32
C ILE A 100 3.22 8.14 -11.18
N LEU A 101 4.06 8.12 -10.14
CA LEU A 101 5.40 8.70 -10.23
C LEU A 101 6.37 7.53 -10.39
N LYS A 102 7.34 7.70 -11.27
CA LYS A 102 8.36 6.71 -11.57
C LYS A 102 9.52 7.04 -10.65
N SER A 103 9.82 6.21 -9.65
CA SER A 103 11.13 6.23 -9.02
C SER A 103 11.96 5.12 -9.67
N PHE A 104 12.68 5.50 -10.73
CA PHE A 104 14.04 4.99 -10.82
C PHE A 104 14.87 5.91 -9.93
N VAL A 105 15.83 5.32 -9.23
CA VAL A 105 16.84 5.99 -8.40
C VAL A 105 17.13 7.42 -8.87
#